data_AF-A0A4Q9M721-F1
#
_entry.id   AF-A0A4Q9M721-F1
#
_cell.length_a   1.000
_cell.length_b   1.000
_cell.length_c   1.000
_cell.angle_alpha   90.00
_cell.angle_beta   90.00
_cell.angle_gamma   90.00
#
_symmetry.space_group_name_H-M   'P 1'
#
loop_
_entity.id
_entity.type
_entity.pdbx_description
1 polymer ?
#
loop_
_entity_poly.entity_id
_entity_poly.type
_entity_poly.pdbx_seq_one_letter_code
_entity_poly.pdbx_strand_id
1 'polypeptide(L)'
;MFRGLQFTAVVFLSLLPSVLSFSPNGLHQDDTDPSLTKYTLSSPDNKIKASWMPFGAALLEFFVEDKNGVKRDLVMGFDNQTLYTVVRGQLGSVLGRYAGRIRNGTFSVPPTLNTTNSTRTTPDDRPVTVYNVPLNDASGRAALHGGPIGYDFRAWNLSAVSNHSITFSLSDPDGFMGFPGAVQTNVTYSLLSGGKYSIDLHSEVLPYANGTRPETPIMLSTHNYWNLEGWGDYNASDPAATGSVAGTNGSHILQLDADRIVQWDGIEVATGQLIDVNGTPYDFRKPTRIGEHVDEAVNGCGTGCTGYDNCWLFENQGSELTHKGSLYSPKSGIRMNIATNQQANQLYACEGIGAAGLPRKASQGGGAAHPDATYGDQSCVALEQESWADGINQPEWPVNQIYGGKENRKYYWQSVYSFSVVSS
;
A
#
# COMPACT_ATOMS: atom_id res chain seq x y z
N MET A 1 10.30 -20.21 59.03
CA MET A 1 9.25 -19.78 58.08
C MET A 1 9.85 -18.81 57.08
N PHE A 2 10.44 -19.34 56.01
CA PHE A 2 10.90 -18.55 54.87
C PHE A 2 9.85 -18.72 53.77
N ARG A 3 9.17 -17.63 53.39
CA ARG A 3 8.27 -17.61 52.23
C ARG A 3 9.08 -17.16 51.02
N GLY A 4 9.29 -18.09 50.08
CA GLY A 4 9.89 -17.81 48.78
C GLY A 4 8.92 -17.04 47.89
N LEU A 5 9.43 -15.96 47.28
CA LEU A 5 8.83 -15.30 46.12
C LEU A 5 8.96 -16.23 44.91
N GLN A 6 7.84 -16.65 44.32
CA GLN A 6 7.83 -17.18 42.96
C GLN A 6 7.68 -16.02 41.99
N PHE A 7 8.72 -15.77 41.19
CA PHE A 7 8.63 -15.00 39.95
C PHE A 7 8.03 -15.91 38.89
N THR A 8 6.80 -15.64 38.47
CA THR A 8 6.22 -16.22 37.25
C THR A 8 6.77 -15.43 36.06
N ALA A 9 7.84 -15.95 35.45
CA ALA A 9 8.29 -15.50 34.15
C ALA A 9 7.23 -15.93 33.11
N VAL A 10 6.49 -14.96 32.58
CA VAL A 10 5.67 -15.17 31.39
C VAL A 10 6.62 -15.15 30.20
N VAL A 11 6.99 -16.34 29.73
CA VAL A 11 7.72 -16.53 28.49
C VAL A 11 6.76 -16.16 27.35
N PHE A 12 6.96 -15.01 26.73
CA PHE A 12 6.36 -14.71 25.43
C PHE A 12 6.98 -15.67 24.41
N LEU A 13 6.21 -16.69 24.02
CA LEU A 13 6.53 -17.51 22.87
C LEU A 13 6.28 -16.64 21.63
N SER A 14 7.33 -16.00 21.13
CA SER A 14 7.33 -15.41 19.80
C SER A 14 7.04 -16.54 18.81
N LEU A 15 5.82 -16.58 18.26
CA LEU A 15 5.50 -17.44 17.15
C LEU A 15 6.32 -16.94 15.95
N LEU A 16 7.46 -17.58 15.75
CA LEU A 16 8.18 -17.59 14.49
C LEU A 16 7.15 -17.86 13.37
N PRO A 17 7.15 -17.08 12.26
CA PRO A 17 6.51 -17.57 11.07
C PRO A 17 7.19 -18.91 10.75
N SER A 18 6.41 -19.98 10.64
CA SER A 18 6.89 -21.30 10.27
C SER A 18 7.70 -21.17 8.99
N VAL A 19 9.02 -21.23 9.12
CA VAL A 19 9.97 -21.26 8.01
C VAL A 19 9.70 -22.56 7.28
N LEU A 20 9.03 -22.47 6.13
CA LEU A 20 9.08 -23.55 5.15
C LEU A 20 10.55 -23.72 4.78
N SER A 21 11.14 -24.83 5.23
CA SER A 21 12.47 -25.25 4.81
C SER A 21 12.45 -25.46 3.30
N PHE A 22 13.07 -24.55 2.55
CA PHE A 22 13.22 -24.67 1.10
C PHE A 22 14.19 -25.82 0.80
N SER A 23 13.67 -26.86 0.12
CA SER A 23 14.51 -27.78 -0.65
C SER A 23 14.82 -27.09 -1.98
N PRO A 24 16.09 -26.98 -2.42
CA PRO A 24 16.45 -26.24 -3.63
C PRO A 24 16.12 -26.97 -4.94
N ASN A 25 15.29 -28.02 -4.91
CA ASN A 25 14.92 -28.78 -6.09
C ASN A 25 13.40 -28.79 -6.29
N GLY A 26 12.93 -27.99 -7.25
CA GLY A 26 11.66 -28.22 -7.94
C GLY A 26 10.48 -27.36 -7.52
N LEU A 27 10.61 -26.03 -7.56
CA LEU A 27 9.47 -25.21 -7.99
C LEU A 27 9.51 -25.25 -9.51
N HIS A 28 8.58 -25.99 -10.13
CA HIS A 28 8.31 -25.81 -11.54
C HIS A 28 7.98 -24.32 -11.72
N GLN A 29 8.88 -23.59 -12.37
CA GLN A 29 8.59 -22.33 -12.98
C GLN A 29 7.50 -22.64 -14.02
N ASP A 30 6.24 -22.46 -13.64
CA ASP A 30 5.15 -22.60 -14.59
C ASP A 30 5.18 -21.33 -15.45
N ASP A 31 6.12 -21.31 -16.41
CA ASP A 31 6.29 -20.27 -17.44
C ASP A 31 5.05 -20.14 -18.35
N THR A 32 3.92 -20.76 -17.97
CA THR A 32 2.66 -20.81 -18.71
C THR A 32 1.51 -20.06 -18.05
N ASP A 33 1.63 -19.57 -16.79
CA ASP A 33 0.58 -18.75 -16.18
C ASP A 33 0.55 -17.35 -16.84
N PRO A 34 -0.47 -17.02 -17.65
CA PRO A 34 -0.54 -15.72 -18.32
C PRO A 34 -0.64 -14.56 -17.33
N SER A 35 -1.10 -14.80 -16.09
CA SER A 35 -1.19 -13.77 -15.07
C SER A 35 0.17 -13.32 -14.52
N LEU A 36 1.22 -14.11 -14.73
CA LEU A 36 2.60 -13.78 -14.35
C LEU A 36 3.42 -13.18 -15.51
N THR A 37 2.79 -12.96 -16.67
CA THR A 37 3.46 -12.38 -17.82
C THR A 37 3.89 -10.93 -17.54
N LYS A 38 5.18 -10.64 -17.70
CA LYS A 38 5.76 -9.31 -17.54
C LYS A 38 5.58 -8.47 -18.82
N TYR A 39 4.90 -7.33 -18.70
CA TYR A 39 4.73 -6.33 -19.74
C TYR A 39 5.60 -5.12 -19.45
N THR A 40 6.48 -4.74 -20.37
CA THR A 40 7.42 -3.61 -20.20
C THR A 40 7.10 -2.48 -21.16
N LEU A 41 6.95 -1.27 -20.62
CA LEU A 41 6.60 -0.06 -21.35
C LEU A 41 7.71 0.98 -21.20
N SER A 42 7.67 2.02 -22.03
CA SER A 42 8.54 3.20 -21.90
C SER A 42 7.74 4.47 -22.21
N SER A 43 8.07 5.56 -21.51
CA SER A 43 7.48 6.87 -21.85
C SER A 43 7.91 7.28 -23.27
N PRO A 44 7.14 8.11 -23.99
CA PRO A 44 7.49 8.53 -25.35
C PRO A 44 8.86 9.21 -25.49
N ASP A 45 9.35 9.84 -24.42
CA ASP A 45 10.66 10.48 -24.33
C ASP A 45 11.75 9.58 -23.68
N ASN A 46 11.43 8.31 -23.42
CA ASN A 46 12.29 7.30 -22.78
C ASN A 46 12.84 7.66 -21.40
N LYS A 47 12.28 8.67 -20.72
CA LYS A 47 12.69 9.05 -19.35
C LYS A 47 12.26 8.03 -18.29
N ILE A 48 11.17 7.30 -18.53
CA ILE A 48 10.70 6.24 -17.64
C ILE A 48 10.60 4.94 -18.43
N LYS A 49 11.10 3.85 -17.85
CA LYS A 49 10.83 2.48 -18.29
C LYS A 49 10.30 1.69 -17.10
N ALA A 50 9.18 1.01 -17.26
CA ALA A 50 8.56 0.29 -16.15
C ALA A 50 7.89 -1.00 -16.64
N SER A 51 7.67 -1.93 -15.72
CA SER A 51 7.10 -3.23 -16.02
C SER A 51 5.98 -3.60 -15.08
N TRP A 52 4.94 -4.26 -15.61
CA TRP A 52 3.78 -4.72 -14.85
C TRP A 52 3.48 -6.19 -15.16
N MET A 53 2.65 -6.82 -14.32
CA MET A 53 2.02 -8.10 -14.62
C MET A 53 0.53 -8.10 -14.23
N PRO A 54 -0.29 -8.99 -14.83
CA PRO A 54 -1.70 -9.08 -14.50
C PRO A 54 -2.00 -9.54 -13.06
N PHE A 55 -1.19 -10.40 -12.45
CA PHE A 55 -1.38 -10.79 -11.05
C PHE A 55 -1.20 -9.57 -10.13
N GLY A 56 -2.23 -9.26 -9.35
CA GLY A 56 -2.32 -8.04 -8.53
C GLY A 56 -2.31 -6.73 -9.32
N ALA A 57 -2.36 -6.79 -10.66
CA ALA A 57 -2.02 -5.67 -11.55
C ALA A 57 -0.71 -4.97 -11.13
N ALA A 58 0.29 -5.76 -10.73
CA ALA A 58 1.44 -5.30 -9.96
C ALA A 58 2.49 -4.57 -10.79
N LEU A 59 3.04 -3.48 -10.26
CA LEU A 59 4.25 -2.82 -10.74
C LEU A 59 5.48 -3.58 -10.26
N LEU A 60 6.33 -4.04 -11.18
CA LEU A 60 7.48 -4.91 -10.90
C LEU A 60 8.81 -4.15 -10.88
N GLU A 61 8.95 -3.18 -11.79
CA GLU A 61 10.17 -2.41 -12.02
C GLU A 61 9.82 -0.99 -12.46
N PHE A 62 10.61 -0.01 -12.03
CA PHE A 62 10.40 1.38 -12.40
C PHE A 62 11.73 2.12 -12.49
N PHE A 63 12.22 2.34 -13.71
CA PHE A 63 13.52 2.93 -13.98
C PHE A 63 13.44 4.42 -14.30
N VAL A 64 14.27 5.21 -13.61
CA VAL A 64 14.53 6.64 -13.86
C VAL A 64 16.03 6.89 -13.79
N GLU A 65 16.54 7.83 -14.60
CA GLU A 65 17.95 8.26 -14.54
C GLU A 65 18.19 9.20 -13.35
N ASP A 66 19.26 8.94 -12.60
CA ASP A 66 19.73 9.80 -11.50
C ASP A 66 20.57 10.99 -12.02
N LYS A 67 21.05 11.85 -11.11
CA LYS A 67 21.85 13.04 -11.43
C LYS A 67 23.19 12.75 -12.11
N ASN A 68 23.64 11.50 -12.10
CA ASN A 68 24.85 11.04 -12.77
C ASN A 68 24.54 10.29 -14.08
N GLY A 69 23.28 10.22 -14.50
CA GLY A 69 22.83 9.48 -15.68
C GLY A 69 22.72 7.97 -15.48
N VAL A 70 22.77 7.48 -14.23
CA VAL A 70 22.61 6.05 -13.94
C VAL A 70 21.12 5.73 -13.81
N LYS A 71 20.65 4.71 -14.54
CA LYS A 71 19.26 4.23 -14.42
C LYS A 71 19.09 3.46 -13.12
N ARG A 72 18.16 3.90 -12.27
CA ARG A 72 17.85 3.29 -10.97
C ARG A 72 16.46 2.68 -11.01
N ASP A 73 16.34 1.42 -10.57
CA ASP A 73 15.04 0.77 -10.35
C ASP A 73 14.49 1.17 -8.98
N LEU A 74 13.44 1.98 -8.98
CA LEU A 74 12.97 2.72 -7.81
C LEU A 74 11.96 1.96 -6.95
N VAL A 75 11.51 0.78 -7.36
CA VAL A 75 10.48 0.01 -6.65
C VAL A 75 10.96 -1.35 -6.18
N MET A 76 10.52 -1.75 -4.99
CA MET A 76 10.75 -3.10 -4.46
C MET A 76 9.93 -4.11 -5.25
N GLY A 77 10.48 -5.31 -5.43
CA GLY A 77 9.80 -6.41 -6.09
C GLY A 77 10.66 -7.67 -6.09
N PHE A 78 10.19 -8.69 -6.80
CA PHE A 78 10.93 -9.93 -7.06
C PHE A 78 11.31 -10.08 -8.53
N ASP A 79 12.49 -10.65 -8.80
CA ASP A 79 12.87 -11.10 -10.14
C ASP A 79 12.04 -12.32 -10.57
N ASN A 80 11.74 -13.22 -9.61
CA ASN A 80 10.91 -14.39 -9.83
C ASN A 80 9.43 -14.05 -9.56
N GLN A 81 8.62 -14.00 -10.61
CA GLN A 81 7.20 -13.64 -10.54
C GLN A 81 6.37 -14.63 -9.72
N THR A 82 6.79 -15.90 -9.63
CA THR A 82 6.07 -16.90 -8.80
C THR A 82 6.07 -16.56 -7.31
N LEU A 83 7.02 -15.74 -6.83
CA LEU A 83 7.02 -15.30 -5.43
C LEU A 83 5.83 -14.40 -5.08
N TYR A 84 5.26 -13.67 -6.05
CA TYR A 84 4.07 -12.84 -5.80
C TYR A 84 2.82 -13.66 -5.48
N THR A 85 2.77 -14.94 -5.84
CA THR A 85 1.62 -15.82 -5.57
C THR A 85 1.73 -16.58 -4.24
N VAL A 86 2.83 -16.40 -3.50
CA VAL A 86 3.07 -17.10 -2.22
C VAL A 86 3.51 -16.16 -1.10
N VAL A 87 4.24 -15.09 -1.41
CA VAL A 87 4.68 -14.08 -0.44
C VAL A 87 3.62 -12.99 -0.30
N ARG A 88 3.14 -12.78 0.92
CA ARG A 88 2.12 -11.78 1.27
C ARG A 88 2.76 -10.42 1.55
N GLY A 89 3.35 -9.79 0.52
CA GLY A 89 3.97 -8.46 0.64
C GLY A 89 3.26 -7.34 -0.13
N GLN A 90 2.21 -7.66 -0.89
CA GLN A 90 1.45 -6.70 -1.72
C GLN A 90 2.31 -5.90 -2.73
N LEU A 91 3.56 -6.30 -2.99
CA LEU A 91 4.57 -5.48 -3.66
C LEU A 91 4.06 -4.93 -5.01
N GLY A 92 3.86 -3.61 -5.08
CA GLY A 92 3.43 -2.91 -6.29
C GLY A 92 2.00 -3.21 -6.76
N SER A 93 1.21 -3.98 -5.99
CA SER A 93 -0.13 -4.42 -6.36
C SER A 93 -1.22 -3.39 -6.06
N VAL A 94 -2.38 -3.54 -6.71
CA VAL A 94 -3.60 -2.82 -6.37
C VAL A 94 -4.24 -3.42 -5.12
N LEU A 95 -4.54 -2.59 -4.13
CA LEU A 95 -5.21 -2.99 -2.89
C LEU A 95 -6.72 -2.82 -3.03
N GLY A 96 -7.50 -3.77 -2.52
CA GLY A 96 -8.96 -3.74 -2.62
C GLY A 96 -9.65 -5.03 -2.20
N ARG A 97 -10.98 -5.08 -2.07
CA ARG A 97 -11.94 -3.98 -2.38
C ARG A 97 -11.85 -2.80 -1.39
N TYR A 98 -11.21 -3.01 -0.24
CA TYR A 98 -10.98 -2.01 0.78
C TYR A 98 -9.52 -2.07 1.27
N ALA A 99 -8.73 -1.03 1.01
CA ALA A 99 -7.36 -0.87 1.48
C ALA A 99 -7.31 -0.64 3.02
N GLY A 100 -6.13 -0.77 3.62
CA GLY A 100 -5.98 -0.73 5.08
C GLY A 100 -6.74 -1.81 5.85
N ARG A 101 -6.96 -1.56 7.15
CA ARG A 101 -7.56 -2.52 8.10
C ARG A 101 -9.04 -2.22 8.37
N ILE A 102 -9.81 -3.29 8.58
CA ILE A 102 -11.20 -3.27 9.05
C ILE A 102 -11.26 -4.02 10.38
N ARG A 103 -11.67 -3.32 11.46
CA ARG A 103 -11.77 -3.91 12.80
C ARG A 103 -12.67 -5.15 12.80
N ASN A 104 -12.18 -6.25 13.37
CA ASN A 104 -12.88 -7.54 13.43
C ASN A 104 -13.38 -8.05 12.07
N GLY A 105 -12.88 -7.48 10.96
CA GLY A 105 -13.41 -7.75 9.63
C GLY A 105 -14.88 -7.36 9.47
N THR A 106 -15.41 -6.49 10.33
CA THR A 106 -16.84 -6.13 10.30
C THR A 106 -17.06 -4.70 9.85
N PHE A 107 -18.07 -4.50 9.02
CA PHE A 107 -18.60 -3.18 8.66
C PHE A 107 -20.11 -3.27 8.48
N SER A 108 -20.78 -2.12 8.39
CA SER A 108 -22.21 -2.08 8.12
C SER A 108 -22.57 -1.24 6.91
N VAL A 109 -23.67 -1.59 6.26
CA VAL A 109 -24.29 -0.79 5.21
C VAL A 109 -25.74 -0.52 5.61
N PRO A 110 -26.16 0.75 5.75
CA PRO A 110 -25.31 1.95 5.79
C PRO A 110 -24.26 1.96 6.93
N PRO A 111 -23.20 2.79 6.85
CA PRO A 111 -22.13 2.88 7.85
C PRO A 111 -22.64 3.23 9.26
N THR A 112 -22.11 2.56 10.27
CA THR A 112 -22.39 2.83 11.69
C THR A 112 -21.17 2.54 12.56
N LEU A 113 -21.09 3.17 13.73
CA LEU A 113 -20.06 2.87 14.74
C LEU A 113 -20.21 1.46 15.37
N ASN A 114 -21.39 0.86 15.32
CA ASN A 114 -21.61 -0.49 15.86
C ASN A 114 -21.73 -1.50 14.72
N THR A 115 -20.59 -2.06 14.34
CA THR A 115 -20.45 -3.02 13.25
C THR A 115 -20.73 -4.46 13.67
N THR A 116 -21.25 -4.69 14.88
CA THR A 116 -21.44 -6.06 15.42
C THR A 116 -22.90 -6.44 15.62
N ASN A 117 -23.85 -5.50 15.48
CA ASN A 117 -25.27 -5.74 15.73
C ASN A 117 -26.17 -5.03 14.70
N SER A 118 -27.02 -5.82 14.01
CA SER A 118 -27.91 -5.38 12.93
C SER A 118 -29.25 -4.78 13.42
N THR A 119 -29.49 -4.69 14.74
CA THR A 119 -30.77 -4.20 15.29
C THR A 119 -31.01 -2.70 15.21
N ARG A 120 -30.07 -1.90 14.67
CA ARG A 120 -30.23 -0.45 14.49
C ARG A 120 -30.86 -0.09 13.15
N THR A 121 -31.67 0.96 13.18
CA THR A 121 -32.02 1.76 12.01
C THR A 121 -31.15 3.02 11.97
N THR A 122 -30.88 3.53 10.77
CA THR A 122 -30.26 4.85 10.60
C THR A 122 -31.26 5.98 10.86
N PRO A 123 -30.81 7.25 10.97
CA PRO A 123 -31.73 8.38 11.15
C PRO A 123 -32.81 8.53 10.06
N ASP A 124 -32.63 7.89 8.90
CA ASP A 124 -33.58 7.80 7.78
C ASP A 124 -34.37 6.47 7.76
N ASP A 125 -34.40 5.73 8.88
CA ASP A 125 -35.11 4.46 9.09
C ASP A 125 -34.71 3.31 8.14
N ARG A 126 -33.55 3.40 7.47
CA ARG A 126 -33.03 2.27 6.67
C ARG A 126 -32.50 1.15 7.60
N PRO A 127 -32.75 -0.12 7.25
CA PRO A 127 -32.21 -1.25 8.00
C PRO A 127 -30.69 -1.32 7.83
N VAL A 128 -29.98 -1.53 8.93
CA VAL A 128 -28.53 -1.72 8.93
C VAL A 128 -28.20 -3.20 8.74
N THR A 129 -27.43 -3.52 7.70
CA THR A 129 -26.91 -4.86 7.46
C THR A 129 -25.42 -4.90 7.82
N VAL A 130 -25.02 -5.89 8.62
CA VAL A 130 -23.61 -6.12 8.98
C VAL A 130 -23.00 -7.16 8.05
N TYR A 131 -21.81 -6.87 7.56
CA TYR A 131 -21.02 -7.74 6.68
C TYR A 131 -19.71 -8.14 7.36
N ASN A 132 -19.16 -9.28 6.94
CA ASN A 132 -17.97 -9.88 7.53
C ASN A 132 -16.95 -10.21 6.44
N VAL A 133 -15.75 -9.64 6.55
CA VAL A 133 -14.57 -9.91 5.74
C VAL A 133 -13.66 -10.83 6.53
N PRO A 134 -13.12 -11.91 5.93
CA PRO A 134 -12.23 -12.81 6.66
C PRO A 134 -10.98 -12.08 7.17
N LEU A 135 -10.55 -12.41 8.38
CA LEU A 135 -9.36 -11.84 9.02
C LEU A 135 -8.09 -12.38 8.38
N ASN A 136 -7.08 -11.53 8.24
CA ASN A 136 -5.78 -11.89 7.64
C ASN A 136 -4.62 -11.01 8.12
N ASP A 137 -4.85 -10.07 9.04
CA ASP A 137 -3.75 -9.30 9.63
C ASP A 137 -2.90 -10.16 10.57
N ALA A 138 -1.69 -9.69 10.88
CA ALA A 138 -0.77 -10.42 11.75
C ALA A 138 -1.32 -10.69 13.15
N SER A 139 -2.23 -9.84 13.66
CA SER A 139 -2.83 -10.02 14.98
C SER A 139 -4.02 -11.00 14.99
N GLY A 140 -4.56 -11.35 13.82
CA GLY A 140 -5.77 -12.16 13.67
C GLY A 140 -7.04 -11.46 14.18
N ARG A 141 -7.07 -10.12 14.19
CA ARG A 141 -8.17 -9.29 14.72
C ARG A 141 -8.71 -8.28 13.71
N ALA A 142 -8.11 -8.17 12.53
CA ALA A 142 -8.59 -7.31 11.45
C ALA A 142 -8.56 -8.03 10.10
N ALA A 143 -9.47 -7.63 9.22
CA ALA A 143 -9.30 -7.86 7.80
C ALA A 143 -8.38 -6.76 7.26
N LEU A 144 -7.40 -7.11 6.45
CA LEU A 144 -6.41 -6.21 5.88
C LEU A 144 -6.46 -6.31 4.35
N HIS A 145 -6.50 -5.16 3.67
CA HIS A 145 -6.46 -5.04 2.22
C HIS A 145 -7.50 -5.88 1.47
N GLY A 146 -8.73 -5.94 2.01
CA GLY A 146 -9.84 -6.69 1.41
C GLY A 146 -9.88 -8.18 1.74
N GLY A 147 -9.02 -8.65 2.65
CA GLY A 147 -9.04 -10.02 3.16
C GLY A 147 -7.96 -10.93 2.55
N PRO A 148 -8.00 -12.25 2.84
CA PRO A 148 -6.98 -13.21 2.40
C PRO A 148 -6.79 -13.33 0.88
N ILE A 149 -7.79 -12.94 0.09
CA ILE A 149 -7.74 -12.95 -1.38
C ILE A 149 -8.26 -11.60 -1.88
N GLY A 150 -7.63 -10.51 -1.42
CA GLY A 150 -7.84 -9.16 -1.90
C GLY A 150 -7.45 -8.97 -3.37
N TYR A 151 -7.54 -7.74 -3.86
CA TYR A 151 -7.23 -7.39 -5.25
C TYR A 151 -5.76 -7.63 -5.61
N ASP A 152 -4.87 -7.57 -4.62
CA ASP A 152 -3.43 -7.79 -4.71
C ASP A 152 -3.08 -9.25 -5.00
N PHE A 153 -3.94 -10.18 -4.58
CA PHE A 153 -3.68 -11.61 -4.64
C PHE A 153 -4.56 -12.35 -5.65
N ARG A 154 -4.89 -11.66 -6.75
CA ARG A 154 -5.78 -12.16 -7.80
C ARG A 154 -5.19 -11.90 -9.17
N ALA A 155 -5.47 -12.79 -10.11
CA ALA A 155 -5.21 -12.54 -11.53
C ALA A 155 -6.20 -11.50 -12.08
N TRP A 156 -5.69 -10.43 -12.66
CA TRP A 156 -6.48 -9.48 -13.44
C TRP A 156 -6.45 -9.84 -14.92
N ASN A 157 -7.45 -9.40 -15.68
CA ASN A 157 -7.47 -9.54 -17.13
C ASN A 157 -6.72 -8.37 -17.78
N LEU A 158 -5.75 -8.67 -18.66
CA LEU A 158 -5.17 -7.65 -19.53
C LEU A 158 -6.24 -7.17 -20.52
N SER A 159 -6.64 -5.91 -20.40
CA SER A 159 -7.74 -5.34 -21.19
C SER A 159 -7.24 -4.49 -22.36
N ALA A 160 -6.11 -3.81 -22.18
CA ALA A 160 -5.44 -3.06 -23.25
C ALA A 160 -3.95 -2.90 -22.94
N VAL A 161 -3.12 -2.83 -23.98
CA VAL A 161 -1.68 -2.54 -23.85
C VAL A 161 -1.19 -1.77 -25.07
N SER A 162 -0.30 -0.81 -24.84
CA SER A 162 0.46 -0.07 -25.84
C SER A 162 1.90 0.11 -25.34
N ASN A 163 2.75 0.82 -26.09
CA ASN A 163 4.14 1.08 -25.69
C ASN A 163 4.30 1.91 -24.40
N HIS A 164 3.23 2.59 -23.95
CA HIS A 164 3.28 3.63 -22.93
C HIS A 164 2.03 3.68 -22.03
N SER A 165 1.10 2.73 -22.20
CA SER A 165 -0.07 2.59 -21.33
C SER A 165 -0.55 1.14 -21.30
N ILE A 166 -1.00 0.68 -20.14
CA ILE A 166 -1.52 -0.68 -19.92
C ILE A 166 -2.73 -0.63 -18.98
N THR A 167 -3.78 -1.39 -19.32
CA THR A 167 -5.02 -1.46 -18.56
C THR A 167 -5.32 -2.89 -18.15
N PHE A 168 -5.57 -3.10 -16.86
CA PHE A 168 -6.05 -4.36 -16.30
C PHE A 168 -7.46 -4.20 -15.78
N SER A 169 -8.24 -5.28 -15.81
CA SER A 169 -9.61 -5.32 -15.27
C SER A 169 -9.82 -6.49 -14.32
N LEU A 170 -10.63 -6.26 -13.28
CA LEU A 170 -11.01 -7.27 -12.30
C LEU A 170 -12.53 -7.25 -12.10
N SER A 171 -13.16 -8.40 -12.32
CA SER A 171 -14.56 -8.62 -11.94
C SER A 171 -14.58 -9.22 -10.54
N ASP A 172 -15.17 -8.50 -9.59
CA ASP A 172 -15.30 -8.93 -8.21
C ASP A 172 -16.76 -9.31 -7.91
N PRO A 173 -17.09 -10.60 -7.75
CA PRO A 173 -18.48 -11.04 -7.57
C PRO A 173 -19.15 -10.50 -6.31
N ASP A 174 -20.49 -10.54 -6.30
CA ASP A 174 -21.27 -10.28 -5.09
C ASP A 174 -20.93 -11.32 -4.01
N GLY A 175 -20.69 -10.85 -2.78
CA GLY A 175 -20.36 -11.65 -1.62
C GLY A 175 -18.90 -12.13 -1.56
N PHE A 176 -18.07 -11.82 -2.55
CA PHE A 176 -16.66 -12.23 -2.54
C PHE A 176 -15.89 -11.53 -1.42
N MET A 177 -15.11 -12.30 -0.64
CA MET A 177 -14.53 -11.87 0.64
C MET A 177 -15.53 -11.20 1.60
N GLY A 178 -16.84 -11.43 1.43
CA GLY A 178 -17.90 -10.87 2.27
C GLY A 178 -18.40 -9.47 1.90
N PHE A 179 -17.90 -8.87 0.81
CA PHE A 179 -18.37 -7.57 0.33
C PHE A 179 -19.66 -7.71 -0.50
N PRO A 180 -20.73 -6.93 -0.22
CA PRO A 180 -21.95 -6.98 -1.02
C PRO A 180 -21.75 -6.37 -2.41
N GLY A 181 -22.50 -6.87 -3.38
CA GLY A 181 -22.54 -6.37 -4.75
C GLY A 181 -21.37 -6.81 -5.62
N ALA A 182 -21.68 -7.10 -6.88
CA ALA A 182 -20.67 -7.33 -7.89
C ALA A 182 -20.05 -6.00 -8.34
N VAL A 183 -18.74 -5.93 -8.45
CA VAL A 183 -17.99 -4.72 -8.84
C VAL A 183 -17.10 -5.03 -10.02
N GLN A 184 -17.16 -4.19 -11.05
CA GLN A 184 -16.17 -4.18 -12.14
C GLN A 184 -15.15 -3.08 -11.86
N THR A 185 -13.87 -3.45 -11.76
CA THR A 185 -12.76 -2.50 -11.55
C THR A 185 -11.82 -2.51 -12.74
N ASN A 186 -11.29 -1.34 -13.11
CA ASN A 186 -10.22 -1.18 -14.08
C ASN A 186 -9.11 -0.33 -13.46
N VAL A 187 -7.86 -0.72 -13.70
CA VAL A 187 -6.68 0.12 -13.44
C VAL A 187 -5.96 0.38 -14.75
N THR A 188 -5.65 1.64 -15.03
CA THR A 188 -4.84 2.06 -16.18
C THR A 188 -3.58 2.73 -15.66
N TYR A 189 -2.43 2.19 -16.07
CA TYR A 189 -1.11 2.76 -15.84
C TYR A 189 -0.64 3.44 -17.12
N SER A 190 -0.15 4.68 -17.04
CA SER A 190 0.31 5.43 -18.21
C SER A 190 1.65 6.13 -17.95
N LEU A 191 2.60 5.93 -18.86
CA LEU A 191 3.89 6.60 -18.91
C LEU A 191 3.81 7.76 -19.91
N LEU A 192 3.82 8.98 -19.40
CA LEU A 192 3.68 10.20 -20.17
C LEU A 192 5.04 10.89 -20.33
N SER A 193 5.17 11.72 -21.37
CA SER A 193 6.36 12.56 -21.56
C SER A 193 6.58 13.51 -20.38
N GLY A 194 7.83 13.91 -20.17
CA GLY A 194 8.21 14.79 -19.07
C GLY A 194 8.41 14.07 -17.74
N GLY A 195 8.68 12.76 -17.76
CA GLY A 195 8.91 11.96 -16.55
C GLY A 195 7.65 11.78 -15.71
N LYS A 196 6.48 11.62 -16.34
CA LYS A 196 5.20 11.51 -15.62
C LYS A 196 4.65 10.09 -15.68
N TYR A 197 4.18 9.59 -14.54
CA TYR A 197 3.51 8.31 -14.39
C TYR A 197 2.12 8.54 -13.82
N SER A 198 1.08 8.16 -14.56
CA SER A 198 -0.33 8.25 -14.13
C SER A 198 -0.86 6.88 -13.77
N ILE A 199 -1.69 6.84 -12.75
CA ILE A 199 -2.48 5.68 -12.36
C ILE A 199 -3.94 6.15 -12.28
N ASP A 200 -4.83 5.46 -12.97
CA ASP A 200 -6.26 5.76 -13.02
C ASP A 200 -7.06 4.50 -12.65
N LEU A 201 -7.82 4.57 -11.57
CA LEU A 201 -8.62 3.47 -11.01
C LEU A 201 -10.11 3.83 -11.11
N HIS A 202 -10.89 2.95 -11.73
CA HIS A 202 -12.33 3.11 -11.87
C HIS A 202 -13.05 1.85 -11.39
N SER A 203 -14.07 2.00 -10.55
CA SER A 203 -14.95 0.90 -10.17
C SER A 203 -16.42 1.25 -10.33
N GLU A 204 -17.20 0.28 -10.81
CA GLU A 204 -18.64 0.37 -10.93
C GLU A 204 -19.31 -0.84 -10.25
N VAL A 205 -20.25 -0.56 -9.35
CA VAL A 205 -21.13 -1.59 -8.78
C VAL A 205 -22.18 -1.97 -9.82
N LEU A 206 -22.23 -3.23 -10.21
CA LEU A 206 -23.16 -3.73 -11.24
C LEU A 206 -24.58 -3.88 -10.68
N PRO A 207 -25.62 -3.67 -11.50
CA PRO A 207 -27.00 -3.83 -11.07
C PRO A 207 -27.36 -5.32 -10.93
N TYR A 208 -28.23 -5.63 -9.99
CA TYR A 208 -28.94 -6.90 -9.92
C TYR A 208 -29.92 -7.05 -11.10
N ALA A 209 -30.44 -8.26 -11.30
CA ALA A 209 -31.38 -8.56 -12.38
C ALA A 209 -32.66 -7.70 -12.34
N ASN A 210 -33.05 -7.19 -11.17
CA ASN A 210 -34.19 -6.28 -11.00
C ASN A 210 -33.84 -4.79 -11.27
N GLY A 211 -32.62 -4.49 -11.72
CA GLY A 211 -32.14 -3.14 -12.03
C GLY A 211 -31.63 -2.34 -10.82
N THR A 212 -31.80 -2.83 -9.59
CA THR A 212 -31.29 -2.15 -8.39
C THR A 212 -29.79 -2.39 -8.23
N ARG A 213 -29.05 -1.41 -7.69
CA ARG A 213 -27.62 -1.55 -7.37
C ARG A 213 -27.44 -1.64 -5.85
N PRO A 214 -26.71 -2.64 -5.36
CA PRO A 214 -26.34 -2.68 -3.95
C PRO A 214 -25.41 -1.51 -3.59
N GLU A 215 -25.37 -1.21 -2.30
CA GLU A 215 -24.39 -0.30 -1.71
C GLU A 215 -23.20 -1.14 -1.21
N THR A 216 -21.96 -0.72 -1.48
CA THR A 216 -20.76 -1.45 -1.08
C THR A 216 -19.60 -0.50 -0.78
N PRO A 217 -18.75 -0.80 0.23
CA PRO A 217 -17.56 -0.01 0.44
C PRO A 217 -16.54 -0.25 -0.68
N ILE A 218 -15.93 0.83 -1.17
CA ILE A 218 -14.79 0.75 -2.08
C ILE A 218 -13.74 1.76 -1.62
N MET A 219 -12.54 1.27 -1.33
CA MET A 219 -11.37 2.11 -1.07
C MET A 219 -10.18 1.38 -1.68
N LEU A 220 -9.69 1.90 -2.80
CA LEU A 220 -8.58 1.28 -3.53
C LEU A 220 -7.32 2.11 -3.37
N SER A 221 -6.18 1.43 -3.45
CA SER A 221 -4.87 2.07 -3.47
C SER A 221 -3.88 1.21 -4.24
N THR A 222 -2.62 1.62 -4.27
CA THR A 222 -1.50 0.85 -4.83
C THR A 222 -0.35 0.79 -3.84
N HIS A 223 0.21 -0.41 -3.63
CA HIS A 223 1.22 -0.64 -2.61
C HIS A 223 2.65 -0.58 -3.19
N ASN A 224 2.99 0.53 -3.83
CA ASN A 224 4.30 0.74 -4.43
C ASN A 224 5.32 1.12 -3.35
N TYR A 225 6.34 0.28 -3.17
CA TYR A 225 7.42 0.47 -2.21
C TYR A 225 8.59 1.21 -2.85
N TRP A 226 8.68 2.51 -2.61
CA TRP A 226 9.64 3.39 -3.26
C TRP A 226 10.97 3.45 -2.52
N ASN A 227 12.05 3.48 -3.29
CA ASN A 227 13.36 3.94 -2.87
C ASN A 227 14.03 4.70 -4.02
N LEU A 228 14.07 6.03 -3.92
CA LEU A 228 14.63 6.90 -4.97
C LEU A 228 16.15 6.77 -5.20
N GLU A 229 16.85 5.92 -4.44
CA GLU A 229 18.26 5.56 -4.68
C GLU A 229 18.41 4.20 -5.38
N GLY A 230 17.31 3.47 -5.59
CA GLY A 230 17.32 2.10 -6.08
C GLY A 230 18.12 1.15 -5.18
N TRP A 231 18.09 1.42 -3.87
CA TRP A 231 18.90 0.74 -2.83
C TRP A 231 20.42 0.83 -3.03
N GLY A 232 20.92 1.62 -4.00
CA GLY A 232 22.34 1.79 -4.30
C GLY A 232 23.02 0.56 -4.91
N ASP A 233 24.33 0.64 -5.09
CA ASP A 233 25.15 -0.48 -5.54
C ASP A 233 25.46 -1.38 -4.32
N TYR A 234 25.40 -2.71 -4.48
CA TYR A 234 25.64 -3.64 -3.37
C TYR A 234 27.03 -3.42 -2.76
N ASN A 235 27.08 -3.22 -1.45
CA ASN A 235 28.32 -3.16 -0.70
C ASN A 235 28.45 -4.40 0.19
N ALA A 236 29.29 -5.34 -0.23
CA ALA A 236 29.54 -6.59 0.51
C ALA A 236 30.08 -6.37 1.94
N SER A 237 30.73 -5.23 2.18
CA SER A 237 31.28 -4.89 3.50
C SER A 237 30.23 -4.31 4.46
N ASP A 238 29.07 -3.91 3.93
CA ASP A 238 27.95 -3.41 4.73
C ASP A 238 26.62 -3.66 4.00
N PRO A 239 26.14 -4.92 3.97
CA PRO A 239 24.90 -5.28 3.28
C PRO A 239 23.67 -4.53 3.85
N ALA A 240 23.72 -4.17 5.13
CA ALA A 240 22.65 -3.49 5.86
C ALA A 240 22.64 -1.97 5.67
N ALA A 241 23.79 -1.31 5.45
CA ALA A 241 23.83 0.15 5.24
C ALA A 241 23.43 0.62 3.84
N THR A 242 23.00 -0.27 2.97
CA THR A 242 22.53 0.11 1.63
C THR A 242 21.05 0.50 1.64
N GLY A 243 20.77 1.79 1.83
CA GLY A 243 19.53 2.40 1.33
C GLY A 243 18.33 2.39 2.28
N SER A 244 18.54 2.46 3.59
CA SER A 244 17.44 2.74 4.51
C SER A 244 16.81 4.11 4.19
N VAL A 245 15.50 4.12 3.94
CA VAL A 245 14.66 5.30 3.72
C VAL A 245 14.23 5.92 5.04
N ALA A 246 13.99 5.09 6.07
CA ALA A 246 13.44 5.52 7.35
C ALA A 246 14.32 5.26 8.58
N GLY A 247 15.45 4.57 8.48
CA GLY A 247 16.35 4.29 9.62
C GLY A 247 17.30 5.43 9.95
N THR A 248 18.31 5.17 10.80
CA THR A 248 19.05 6.20 11.57
C THR A 248 19.85 7.23 10.73
N ASN A 249 19.82 7.15 9.40
CA ASN A 249 20.27 8.21 8.48
C ASN A 249 19.42 8.28 7.19
N GLY A 250 18.11 7.98 7.25
CA GLY A 250 17.17 7.97 6.13
C GLY A 250 17.26 9.24 5.30
N SER A 251 17.87 9.15 4.11
CA SER A 251 18.30 10.33 3.34
C SER A 251 17.14 11.00 2.61
N HIS A 252 16.06 10.26 2.40
CA HIS A 252 14.90 10.73 1.67
C HIS A 252 14.18 11.82 2.44
N ILE A 253 13.90 12.90 1.73
CA ILE A 253 13.18 14.06 2.22
C ILE A 253 11.75 13.93 1.72
N LEU A 254 10.81 13.87 2.66
CA LEU A 254 9.39 13.82 2.41
C LEU A 254 8.76 15.18 2.71
N GLN A 255 7.77 15.54 1.91
CA GLN A 255 6.84 16.61 2.20
C GLN A 255 5.42 16.15 1.87
N LEU A 256 4.47 16.34 2.77
CA LEU A 256 3.04 16.06 2.58
C LEU A 256 2.21 17.27 2.99
N ASP A 257 1.23 17.64 2.16
CA ASP A 257 0.25 18.69 2.41
C ASP A 257 -0.87 18.18 3.32
N ALA A 258 -0.49 17.73 4.52
CA ALA A 258 -1.36 17.07 5.48
C ALA A 258 -1.16 17.63 6.90
N ASP A 259 -2.25 18.01 7.54
CA ASP A 259 -2.25 18.65 8.88
C ASP A 259 -2.66 17.69 10.01
N ARG A 260 -3.17 16.50 9.65
CA ARG A 260 -3.63 15.50 10.61
C ARG A 260 -3.25 14.10 10.18
N ILE A 261 -3.20 13.20 11.15
CA ILE A 261 -3.20 11.75 10.93
C ILE A 261 -4.40 11.10 11.62
N VAL A 262 -4.80 9.91 11.15
CA VAL A 262 -5.68 9.02 11.90
C VAL A 262 -4.91 8.45 13.10
N GLN A 263 -5.49 8.53 14.31
CA GLN A 263 -4.91 7.85 15.46
C GLN A 263 -5.19 6.35 15.39
N TRP A 264 -4.12 5.58 15.49
CA TRP A 264 -4.19 4.13 15.63
C TRP A 264 -4.29 3.65 17.07
N ASP A 265 -4.93 2.50 17.23
CA ASP A 265 -4.75 1.67 18.40
C ASP A 265 -3.56 0.72 18.23
N GLY A 266 -3.36 -0.15 19.22
CA GLY A 266 -2.23 -1.09 19.25
C GLY A 266 -2.22 -2.16 18.15
N ILE A 267 -3.27 -2.29 17.33
CA ILE A 267 -3.34 -3.17 16.15
C ILE A 267 -3.49 -2.40 14.83
N GLU A 268 -3.15 -1.11 14.84
CA GLU A 268 -3.14 -0.27 13.64
C GLU A 268 -4.54 -0.10 13.01
N VAL A 269 -5.57 -0.07 13.87
CA VAL A 269 -6.95 0.26 13.48
C VAL A 269 -7.35 1.59 14.09
N ALA A 270 -8.15 2.37 13.36
CA ALA A 270 -8.57 3.69 13.82
C ALA A 270 -9.26 3.62 15.19
N THR A 271 -8.98 4.62 16.01
CA THR A 271 -9.69 4.86 17.29
C THR A 271 -10.90 5.78 17.10
N GLY A 272 -11.04 6.39 15.92
CA GLY A 272 -11.97 7.49 15.63
C GLY A 272 -11.39 8.89 15.91
N GLN A 273 -10.24 9.00 16.59
CA GLN A 273 -9.57 10.27 16.84
C GLN A 273 -8.62 10.65 15.70
N LEU A 274 -8.46 11.96 15.49
CA LEU A 274 -7.48 12.55 14.58
C LEU A 274 -6.45 13.32 15.39
N ILE A 275 -5.18 13.22 15.00
CA ILE A 275 -4.05 13.90 15.67
C ILE A 275 -3.59 15.03 14.77
N ASP A 276 -3.48 16.25 15.31
CA ASP A 276 -2.79 17.36 14.64
C ASP A 276 -1.28 17.07 14.60
N VAL A 277 -0.67 17.16 13.43
CA VAL A 277 0.74 16.81 13.26
C VAL A 277 1.70 17.85 13.86
N ASN A 278 1.24 19.07 14.16
CA ASN A 278 2.09 20.17 14.59
C ASN A 278 2.87 19.85 15.88
N GLY A 279 4.20 19.89 15.77
CA GLY A 279 5.09 19.60 16.91
C GLY A 279 5.15 18.11 17.28
N THR A 280 4.70 17.23 16.40
CA THR A 280 4.79 15.77 16.52
C THR A 280 5.81 15.23 15.52
N PRO A 281 6.31 13.98 15.65
CA PRO A 281 7.19 13.37 14.65
C PRO A 281 6.52 13.15 13.28
N TYR A 282 5.20 13.35 13.18
CA TYR A 282 4.42 13.18 11.97
C TYR A 282 4.32 14.46 11.11
N ASP A 283 5.00 15.55 11.48
CA ASP A 283 4.93 16.84 10.76
C ASP A 283 5.80 16.87 9.49
N PHE A 284 5.25 16.36 8.39
CA PHE A 284 5.86 16.43 7.06
C PHE A 284 5.36 17.63 6.22
N ARG A 285 4.70 18.64 6.81
CA ARG A 285 4.21 19.82 6.07
C ARG A 285 5.34 20.61 5.42
N LYS A 286 6.53 20.54 6.04
CA LYS A 286 7.79 21.03 5.48
C LYS A 286 8.62 19.85 4.99
N PRO A 287 9.52 20.05 4.01
CA PRO A 287 10.46 19.01 3.61
C PRO A 287 11.33 18.57 4.79
N THR A 288 11.16 17.33 5.23
CA THR A 288 11.81 16.75 6.40
C THR A 288 12.40 15.39 6.02
N ARG A 289 13.57 15.04 6.56
CA ARG A 289 14.11 13.68 6.33
C ARG A 289 13.23 12.66 7.05
N ILE A 290 12.87 11.57 6.40
CA ILE A 290 12.01 10.54 7.01
C ILE A 290 12.66 10.00 8.29
N GLY A 291 13.98 9.76 8.27
CA GLY A 291 14.72 9.29 9.44
C GLY A 291 14.97 10.33 10.54
N GLU A 292 14.53 11.60 10.39
CA GLU A 292 14.84 12.67 11.36
C GLU A 292 14.14 12.46 12.71
N HIS A 293 12.87 12.03 12.68
CA HIS A 293 12.03 11.86 13.86
C HIS A 293 11.46 10.45 13.99
N VAL A 294 11.95 9.49 13.20
CA VAL A 294 11.44 8.11 13.17
C VAL A 294 11.48 7.45 14.55
N ASP A 295 12.54 7.68 15.32
CA ASP A 295 12.75 7.09 16.64
C ASP A 295 11.80 7.68 17.70
N GLU A 296 11.18 8.83 17.41
CA GLU A 296 10.18 9.48 18.27
C GLU A 296 8.76 8.96 17.99
N ALA A 297 8.53 8.31 16.84
CA ALA A 297 7.25 7.72 16.43
C ALA A 297 6.98 6.37 17.13
N VAL A 298 7.08 6.35 18.47
CA VAL A 298 6.88 5.16 19.30
C VAL A 298 5.42 4.70 19.24
N ASN A 299 5.22 3.42 18.95
CA ASN A 299 3.93 2.80 18.61
C ASN A 299 3.26 3.37 17.35
N GLY A 300 3.99 4.11 16.50
CA GLY A 300 3.44 4.69 15.27
C GLY A 300 2.98 3.63 14.26
N CYS A 301 3.67 2.48 14.25
CA CYS A 301 3.40 1.30 13.42
C CYS A 301 2.89 0.10 14.24
N GLY A 302 2.10 0.36 15.29
CA GLY A 302 1.52 -0.67 16.16
C GLY A 302 2.29 -0.89 17.47
N THR A 303 1.72 -1.71 18.36
CA THR A 303 2.27 -1.88 19.72
C THR A 303 3.70 -2.41 19.71
N GLY A 304 4.63 -1.66 20.30
CA GLY A 304 6.05 -2.04 20.39
C GLY A 304 6.85 -1.77 19.11
N CYS A 305 6.23 -1.19 18.09
CA CYS A 305 6.89 -0.75 16.86
C CYS A 305 7.32 0.72 16.97
N THR A 306 8.41 1.11 16.33
CA THR A 306 8.85 2.53 16.23
C THR A 306 9.10 2.84 14.77
N GLY A 307 8.37 3.81 14.25
CA GLY A 307 8.34 4.11 12.81
C GLY A 307 6.97 4.59 12.37
N TYR A 308 6.75 4.62 11.05
CA TYR A 308 5.56 5.19 10.45
C TYR A 308 4.77 4.12 9.70
N ASP A 309 3.52 3.94 10.10
CA ASP A 309 2.52 3.21 9.32
C ASP A 309 1.18 3.91 9.53
N ASN A 310 1.07 5.18 9.11
CA ASN A 310 -0.08 6.04 9.44
C ASN A 310 -0.77 6.64 8.21
N CYS A 311 -2.04 7.00 8.41
CA CYS A 311 -2.88 7.64 7.39
C CYS A 311 -2.85 9.16 7.58
N TRP A 312 -2.08 9.87 6.77
CA TRP A 312 -2.04 11.35 6.72
C TRP A 312 -3.22 11.90 5.93
N LEU A 313 -3.95 12.83 6.52
CA LEU A 313 -5.13 13.46 5.92
C LEU A 313 -4.71 14.78 5.27
N PHE A 314 -4.94 14.91 3.96
CA PHE A 314 -4.55 16.12 3.25
C PHE A 314 -5.34 17.35 3.73
N GLU A 315 -4.76 18.55 3.69
CA GLU A 315 -5.47 19.77 4.10
C GLU A 315 -6.68 20.02 3.19
N ASN A 316 -6.47 19.92 1.86
CA ASN A 316 -7.54 20.01 0.87
C ASN A 316 -8.17 18.64 0.58
N GLN A 317 -9.40 18.46 1.02
CA GLN A 317 -10.22 17.23 0.90
C GLN A 317 -11.07 17.15 -0.39
N GLY A 318 -10.88 18.08 -1.33
CA GLY A 318 -11.57 18.09 -2.62
C GLY A 318 -11.13 16.97 -3.56
N SER A 319 -11.98 16.64 -4.53
CA SER A 319 -11.76 15.57 -5.52
C SER A 319 -10.95 16.00 -6.75
N GLU A 320 -10.32 17.18 -6.71
CA GLU A 320 -9.51 17.70 -7.81
C GLU A 320 -8.11 17.10 -7.78
N LEU A 321 -7.58 16.72 -8.95
CA LEU A 321 -6.21 16.26 -9.08
C LEU A 321 -5.23 17.42 -8.79
N THR A 322 -4.71 17.45 -7.57
CA THR A 322 -3.85 18.55 -7.08
C THR A 322 -2.57 18.00 -6.48
N HIS A 323 -1.51 18.82 -6.47
CA HIS A 323 -0.25 18.45 -5.82
C HIS A 323 -0.47 18.29 -4.31
N LYS A 324 -0.05 17.15 -3.75
CA LYS A 324 -0.22 16.80 -2.34
C LYS A 324 1.07 16.53 -1.58
N GLY A 325 2.19 16.39 -2.29
CA GLY A 325 3.46 16.08 -1.62
C GLY A 325 4.59 15.75 -2.57
N SER A 326 5.76 15.47 -2.01
CA SER A 326 6.93 15.05 -2.76
C SER A 326 7.85 14.16 -1.93
N LEU A 327 8.57 13.29 -2.61
CA LEU A 327 9.67 12.50 -2.08
C LEU A 327 10.94 12.85 -2.85
N TYR A 328 12.06 13.05 -2.17
CA TYR A 328 13.32 13.45 -2.80
C TYR A 328 14.50 12.72 -2.17
N SER A 329 15.43 12.21 -2.97
CA SER A 329 16.74 11.74 -2.47
C SER A 329 17.84 12.72 -2.90
N PRO A 330 18.54 13.36 -1.95
CA PRO A 330 19.73 14.18 -2.25
C PRO A 330 20.86 13.40 -2.94
N LYS A 331 20.97 12.09 -2.64
CA LYS A 331 22.05 11.24 -3.16
C LYS A 331 21.87 10.95 -4.64
N SER A 332 20.69 10.47 -5.07
CA SER A 332 20.40 10.26 -6.48
C SER A 332 20.03 11.56 -7.21
N GLY A 333 19.56 12.58 -6.48
CA GLY A 333 18.99 13.79 -7.06
C GLY A 333 17.58 13.58 -7.63
N ILE A 334 17.02 12.38 -7.55
CA ILE A 334 15.67 12.09 -8.05
C ILE A 334 14.64 12.69 -7.09
N ARG A 335 13.70 13.46 -7.63
CA ARG A 335 12.50 13.95 -6.95
C ARG A 335 11.25 13.40 -7.62
N MET A 336 10.34 12.87 -6.82
CA MET A 336 9.00 12.44 -7.19
C MET A 336 7.98 13.40 -6.58
N ASN A 337 7.32 14.24 -7.39
CA ASN A 337 6.17 15.04 -6.95
C ASN A 337 4.89 14.23 -7.15
N ILE A 338 3.96 14.35 -6.21
CA ILE A 338 2.73 13.56 -6.14
C ILE A 338 1.55 14.51 -6.30
N ALA A 339 0.72 14.26 -7.31
CA ALA A 339 -0.61 14.85 -7.42
C ALA A 339 -1.66 13.74 -7.35
N THR A 340 -2.73 13.93 -6.57
CA THR A 340 -3.80 12.96 -6.43
C THR A 340 -5.14 13.63 -6.17
N ASN A 341 -6.23 12.96 -6.54
CA ASN A 341 -7.59 13.34 -6.16
C ASN A 341 -8.06 12.66 -4.87
N GLN A 342 -7.16 11.93 -4.21
CA GLN A 342 -7.43 11.25 -2.96
C GLN A 342 -7.35 12.19 -1.76
N GLN A 343 -7.96 11.75 -0.66
CA GLN A 343 -8.19 12.54 0.55
C GLN A 343 -7.13 12.33 1.61
N ALA A 344 -6.40 11.24 1.52
CA ALA A 344 -5.36 10.85 2.45
C ALA A 344 -4.22 10.10 1.75
N ASN A 345 -3.12 9.95 2.48
CA ASN A 345 -2.02 9.09 2.12
C ASN A 345 -1.66 8.19 3.30
N GLN A 346 -1.76 6.86 3.12
CA GLN A 346 -1.08 5.92 3.99
C GLN A 346 0.41 5.99 3.66
N LEU A 347 1.21 6.27 4.68
CA LEU A 347 2.66 6.18 4.61
C LEU A 347 3.08 5.03 5.51
N TYR A 348 3.70 4.04 4.88
CA TYR A 348 4.36 2.93 5.55
C TYR A 348 5.85 2.98 5.22
N ALA A 349 6.69 3.09 6.25
CA ALA A 349 8.14 3.25 6.11
C ALA A 349 8.88 1.90 6.19
N CYS A 350 8.20 0.80 5.85
CA CYS A 350 8.79 -0.53 5.69
C CYS A 350 9.30 -1.18 6.99
N GLU A 351 8.61 -0.91 8.09
CA GLU A 351 8.80 -1.56 9.38
C GLU A 351 8.26 -2.99 9.39
N GLY A 352 9.03 -3.97 9.84
CA GLY A 352 8.54 -5.35 9.97
C GLY A 352 8.76 -6.23 8.73
N ILE A 353 9.63 -5.82 7.81
CA ILE A 353 10.23 -6.73 6.82
C ILE A 353 11.06 -7.81 7.53
N GLY A 354 11.68 -7.45 8.65
CA GLY A 354 12.35 -8.35 9.59
C GLY A 354 13.76 -8.78 9.16
N ALA A 355 14.46 -9.44 10.08
CA ALA A 355 15.88 -9.78 9.94
C ALA A 355 16.20 -10.78 8.81
N ALA A 356 15.22 -11.59 8.39
CA ALA A 356 15.38 -12.51 7.26
C ALA A 356 15.33 -11.76 5.91
N GLY A 357 14.70 -10.58 5.88
CA GLY A 357 14.56 -9.76 4.70
C GLY A 357 13.73 -10.38 3.57
N LEU A 358 13.57 -9.62 2.50
CA LEU A 358 13.05 -10.09 1.23
C LEU A 358 14.18 -10.13 0.18
N PRO A 359 14.22 -11.12 -0.73
CA PRO A 359 15.30 -11.21 -1.71
C PRO A 359 15.34 -9.98 -2.62
N ARG A 360 16.51 -9.35 -2.73
CA ARG A 360 16.72 -8.14 -3.53
C ARG A 360 16.86 -8.46 -5.02
N LYS A 361 16.29 -7.61 -5.89
CA LYS A 361 16.37 -7.78 -7.36
C LYS A 361 17.78 -7.60 -7.89
N ALA A 362 18.09 -8.28 -8.98
CA ALA A 362 19.34 -8.11 -9.72
C ALA A 362 19.55 -6.66 -10.19
N SER A 363 18.49 -5.97 -10.62
CA SER A 363 18.51 -4.55 -11.02
C SER A 363 18.94 -3.61 -9.89
N GLN A 364 18.91 -4.09 -8.65
CA GLN A 364 19.24 -3.36 -7.45
C GLN A 364 20.47 -3.97 -6.77
N GLY A 365 21.27 -4.81 -7.43
CA GLY A 365 22.47 -5.41 -6.82
C GLY A 365 22.22 -6.65 -5.98
N GLY A 366 21.06 -7.29 -6.12
CA GLY A 366 20.78 -8.64 -5.62
C GLY A 366 20.82 -9.71 -6.71
N GLY A 367 19.83 -10.60 -6.70
CA GLY A 367 19.67 -11.68 -7.67
C GLY A 367 20.73 -12.78 -7.54
N ALA A 368 20.91 -13.58 -8.59
CA ALA A 368 21.81 -14.74 -8.56
C ALA A 368 23.29 -14.40 -8.28
N ALA A 369 23.72 -13.16 -8.58
CA ALA A 369 25.07 -12.69 -8.29
C ALA A 369 25.30 -12.41 -6.80
N HIS A 370 24.25 -12.00 -6.08
CA HIS A 370 24.28 -11.64 -4.66
C HIS A 370 23.02 -12.21 -3.97
N PRO A 371 22.91 -13.54 -3.82
CA PRO A 371 21.71 -14.20 -3.27
C PRO A 371 21.48 -13.91 -1.78
N ASP A 372 22.49 -13.36 -1.10
CA ASP A 372 22.46 -12.88 0.28
C ASP A 372 21.96 -11.43 0.41
N ALA A 373 21.85 -10.69 -0.70
CA ALA A 373 21.33 -9.33 -0.68
C ALA A 373 19.81 -9.35 -0.46
N THR A 374 19.37 -8.69 0.60
CA THR A 374 17.96 -8.60 0.98
C THR A 374 17.53 -7.15 1.18
N TYR A 375 16.23 -6.89 1.01
CA TYR A 375 15.60 -5.70 1.56
C TYR A 375 15.38 -5.93 3.06
N GLY A 376 15.82 -4.99 3.89
CA GLY A 376 15.62 -5.01 5.33
C GLY A 376 14.58 -3.99 5.79
N ASP A 377 14.36 -3.95 7.11
CA ASP A 377 13.52 -2.95 7.75
C ASP A 377 13.93 -1.53 7.33
N GLN A 378 12.91 -0.67 7.17
CA GLN A 378 13.09 0.73 6.86
C GLN A 378 13.78 1.01 5.52
N SER A 379 13.86 0.03 4.61
CA SER A 379 14.55 0.16 3.31
C SER A 379 13.72 0.79 2.19
N CYS A 380 12.47 1.18 2.46
CA CYS A 380 11.56 1.77 1.49
C CYS A 380 10.55 2.70 2.16
N VAL A 381 9.73 3.35 1.33
CA VAL A 381 8.49 3.99 1.76
C VAL A 381 7.38 3.65 0.77
N ALA A 382 6.26 3.13 1.29
CA ALA A 382 5.00 3.06 0.54
C ALA A 382 4.23 4.36 0.76
N LEU A 383 3.74 4.94 -0.35
CA LEU A 383 2.93 6.17 -0.35
C LEU A 383 1.61 5.86 -1.05
N GLU A 384 0.70 5.26 -0.30
CA GLU A 384 -0.58 4.76 -0.79
C GLU A 384 -1.59 5.92 -0.78
N GLN A 385 -1.99 6.42 -1.95
CA GLN A 385 -3.00 7.48 -2.02
C GLN A 385 -4.37 6.83 -1.84
N GLU A 386 -5.19 7.30 -0.90
CA GLU A 386 -6.47 6.65 -0.58
C GLU A 386 -7.47 7.62 0.11
N SER A 387 -8.62 7.09 0.50
CA SER A 387 -9.52 7.81 1.41
C SER A 387 -9.11 7.58 2.86
N TRP A 388 -9.84 8.13 3.83
CA TRP A 388 -9.49 8.01 5.24
C TRP A 388 -9.62 6.56 5.70
N ALA A 389 -8.56 5.98 6.20
CA ALA A 389 -8.53 4.59 6.61
C ALA A 389 -9.53 4.29 7.75
N ASP A 390 -10.27 3.18 7.63
CA ASP A 390 -11.41 2.78 8.47
C ASP A 390 -12.64 3.73 8.38
N GLY A 391 -12.68 4.67 7.43
CA GLY A 391 -13.81 5.59 7.24
C GLY A 391 -15.19 4.93 7.08
N ILE A 392 -15.26 3.67 6.63
CA ILE A 392 -16.51 2.88 6.57
C ILE A 392 -17.13 2.59 7.94
N ASN A 393 -16.34 2.69 9.00
CA ASN A 393 -16.75 2.44 10.38
C ASN A 393 -16.75 3.73 11.23
N GLN A 394 -16.48 4.88 10.61
CA GLN A 394 -16.43 6.19 11.26
C GLN A 394 -17.47 7.13 10.61
N PRO A 395 -18.78 6.87 10.78
CA PRO A 395 -19.85 7.57 10.07
C PRO A 395 -19.93 9.08 10.36
N GLU A 396 -19.29 9.55 11.43
CA GLU A 396 -19.15 10.98 11.76
C GLU A 396 -18.07 11.71 10.95
N TRP A 397 -17.15 10.98 10.32
CA TRP A 397 -16.12 11.60 9.48
C TRP A 397 -16.72 12.10 8.17
N PRO A 398 -16.19 13.19 7.59
CA PRO A 398 -16.74 13.80 6.37
C PRO A 398 -16.35 13.04 5.09
N VAL A 399 -16.32 11.71 5.16
CA VAL A 399 -16.01 10.83 4.03
C VAL A 399 -17.15 9.85 3.81
N ASN A 400 -17.41 9.52 2.55
CA ASN A 400 -18.39 8.51 2.21
C ASN A 400 -17.71 7.51 1.29
N GLN A 401 -17.45 6.31 1.80
CA GLN A 401 -16.77 5.24 1.08
C GLN A 401 -17.75 4.20 0.51
N ILE A 402 -19.06 4.44 0.60
CA ILE A 402 -20.12 3.56 0.07
C ILE A 402 -20.50 3.97 -1.34
N TYR A 403 -20.26 3.10 -2.31
CA TYR A 403 -20.54 3.30 -3.74
C TYR A 403 -21.71 2.45 -4.22
N GLY A 404 -22.19 2.70 -5.44
CA GLY A 404 -23.38 2.06 -5.99
C GLY A 404 -24.67 2.72 -5.50
N GLY A 405 -25.61 1.91 -5.02
CA GLY A 405 -26.91 2.39 -4.54
C GLY A 405 -27.79 3.03 -5.63
N LYS A 406 -28.85 3.72 -5.20
CA LYS A 406 -29.82 4.37 -6.11
C LYS A 406 -29.19 5.41 -7.03
N GLU A 407 -28.16 6.10 -6.55
CA GLU A 407 -27.45 7.15 -7.28
C GLU A 407 -26.43 6.60 -8.28
N ASN A 408 -26.15 5.28 -8.25
CA ASN A 408 -25.10 4.64 -9.03
C ASN A 408 -23.75 5.37 -8.87
N ARG A 409 -23.38 5.68 -7.62
CA ARG A 409 -22.13 6.42 -7.37
C ARG A 409 -20.95 5.58 -7.81
N LYS A 410 -20.17 6.07 -8.76
CA LYS A 410 -18.99 5.39 -9.30
C LYS A 410 -17.75 5.78 -8.51
N TYR A 411 -16.81 4.84 -8.41
CA TYR A 411 -15.50 5.09 -7.82
C TYR A 411 -14.55 5.62 -8.88
N TYR A 412 -13.87 6.73 -8.57
CA TYR A 412 -12.77 7.24 -9.37
C TYR A 412 -11.62 7.65 -8.45
N TRP A 413 -10.44 7.19 -8.81
CA TRP A 413 -9.19 7.45 -8.12
C TRP A 413 -8.14 7.73 -9.18
N GLN A 414 -7.32 8.76 -8.97
CA GLN A 414 -6.27 9.15 -9.89
C GLN A 414 -5.08 9.71 -9.13
N SER A 415 -3.89 9.28 -9.51
CA SER A 415 -2.63 9.86 -9.04
C SER A 415 -1.63 10.02 -10.19
N VAL A 416 -0.89 11.13 -10.18
CA VAL A 416 0.20 11.42 -11.10
C VAL A 416 1.49 11.66 -10.32
N TYR A 417 2.49 10.85 -10.61
CA TYR A 417 3.84 10.96 -10.07
C TYR A 417 4.75 11.59 -11.12
N SER A 418 5.34 12.76 -10.81
CA SER A 418 6.24 13.48 -11.71
C SER A 418 7.68 13.38 -11.22
N PHE A 419 8.50 12.68 -11.99
CA PHE A 419 9.91 12.45 -11.72
C PHE A 419 10.78 13.51 -12.39
N SER A 420 11.69 14.07 -11.62
CA SER A 420 12.67 15.06 -12.07
C SER A 420 14.01 14.82 -11.40
N VAL A 421 15.08 15.36 -11.99
CA VAL A 421 16.42 15.33 -11.44
C VAL A 421 16.78 16.74 -10.98
N VAL A 422 17.10 16.88 -9.70
CA VAL A 422 17.57 18.13 -9.11
C VAL A 422 19.09 18.08 -9.07
N SER A 423 19.72 18.88 -9.93
CA SER A 423 21.17 19.10 -9.92
C SER A 423 21.50 20.04 -8.76
N SER A 424 22.03 19.51 -7.68
CA SER A 424 22.61 20.28 -6.57
C SER A 424 24.01 20.75 -6.91
#